data_AF-A0A2R6DLQ6-F1
#
_entry.id   AF-A0A2R6DLQ6-F1
#
_cell.length_a   1.000
_cell.length_b   1.000
_cell.length_c   1.000
_cell.angle_alpha   90.00
_cell.angle_beta   90.00
_cell.angle_gamma   90.00
#
_symmetry.space_group_name_H-M   'P 1'
#
loop_
_entity.id
_entity.type
_entity.pdbx_description
1 polymer ?
#
loop_
_entity_poly.entity_id
_entity_poly.type
_entity_poly.pdbx_seq_one_letter_code
_entity_poly.pdbx_strand_id
1 'polypeptide(L)'
;MAKFASVINSAPGDPAPMANNLEYASNLDDGGHEVAVFFDGQGTQWIPELEGDTDSVALEYYTEVRGRGLIGGACGYCTSF
;
A
#
# COMPACT_ATOMS: atom_id res chain seq x y z
N MET A 1 12.80 -16.87 7.59
CA MET A 1 12.80 -15.74 6.64
C MET A 1 12.16 -16.22 5.35
N ALA A 2 10.99 -15.70 5.00
CA ALA A 2 10.27 -15.98 3.75
C ALA A 2 10.10 -14.67 2.96
N LYS A 3 9.68 -14.76 1.70
CA LYS A 3 9.45 -13.61 0.82
C LYS A 3 7.96 -13.46 0.53
N PHE A 4 7.45 -12.23 0.64
CA PHE A 4 6.04 -11.89 0.39
C PHE A 4 5.92 -10.72 -0.57
N ALA A 5 4.91 -10.79 -1.43
CA ALA A 5 4.48 -9.68 -2.26
C ALA A 5 3.02 -9.38 -1.95
N SER A 6 2.74 -8.15 -1.52
CA SER A 6 1.38 -7.64 -1.35
C SER A 6 1.02 -6.84 -2.60
N VAL A 7 -0.07 -7.22 -3.26
CA VAL A 7 -0.55 -6.54 -4.48
C VAL A 7 -1.90 -5.89 -4.16
N ILE A 8 -1.92 -4.57 -4.17
CA ILE A 8 -3.10 -3.80 -3.81
C ILE A 8 -3.78 -3.30 -5.07
N ASN A 9 -5.03 -3.72 -5.27
CA ASN A 9 -5.87 -3.34 -6.41
C ASN A 9 -7.17 -2.63 -6.02
N SER A 10 -7.42 -2.43 -4.73
CA SER A 10 -8.66 -1.86 -4.22
C SER A 10 -8.83 -0.42 -4.66
N ALA A 11 -10.07 -0.03 -4.96
CA ALA A 11 -10.38 1.33 -5.36
C ALA A 11 -10.45 2.26 -4.14
N PRO A 12 -10.18 3.56 -4.31
CA PRO A 12 -10.27 4.58 -3.26
C PRO A 12 -11.53 4.62 -2.41
N GLY A 13 -12.67 4.25 -3.00
CA GLY A 13 -13.93 4.13 -2.29
C GLY A 13 -14.01 2.97 -1.28
N ASP A 14 -12.96 2.17 -1.15
CA ASP A 14 -12.87 1.03 -0.23
C ASP A 14 -11.50 1.01 0.49
N PRO A 15 -11.34 1.80 1.58
CA PRO A 15 -10.07 1.94 2.30
C PRO A 15 -9.69 0.75 3.17
N ALA A 16 -10.64 -0.09 3.55
CA ALA A 16 -10.35 -1.20 4.46
C ALA A 16 -9.41 -2.24 3.82
N PRO A 17 -9.61 -2.71 2.58
CA PRO A 17 -8.65 -3.59 1.90
C PRO A 17 -7.26 -2.97 1.76
N MET A 18 -7.15 -1.69 1.43
CA MET A 18 -5.87 -0.99 1.34
C MET A 18 -5.15 -0.99 2.69
N ALA A 19 -5.82 -0.49 3.74
CA ALA A 19 -5.29 -0.39 5.09
C ALA A 19 -4.83 -1.77 5.62
N ASN A 20 -5.68 -2.79 5.49
CA ASN A 20 -5.35 -4.15 5.93
C ASN A 20 -4.12 -4.69 5.20
N ASN A 21 -4.01 -4.53 3.88
CA ASN A 21 -2.86 -5.03 3.13
C ASN A 21 -1.55 -4.34 3.55
N LEU A 22 -1.61 -3.04 3.86
CA LEU A 22 -0.47 -2.28 4.33
C LEU A 22 -0.07 -2.68 5.77
N GLU A 23 -1.04 -2.84 6.67
CA GLU A 23 -0.80 -3.34 8.03
C GLU A 23 -0.17 -4.74 8.01
N TYR A 24 -0.69 -5.65 7.19
CA TYR A 24 -0.10 -6.98 7.03
C TYR A 24 1.33 -6.94 6.52
N ALA A 25 1.66 -6.00 5.61
CA ALA A 25 3.02 -5.83 5.13
C ALA A 25 3.98 -5.43 6.26
N SER A 26 3.60 -4.46 7.10
CA SER A 26 4.35 -4.09 8.31
C SER A 26 4.51 -5.27 9.27
N ASN A 27 3.44 -6.01 9.55
CA ASN A 27 3.50 -7.16 10.47
C ASN A 27 4.42 -8.28 9.97
N LEU A 28 4.45 -8.53 8.66
CA LEU A 28 5.35 -9.52 8.05
C LEU A 28 6.82 -9.06 8.11
N ASP A 29 7.07 -7.77 7.87
CA ASP A 29 8.39 -7.15 8.01
C ASP A 29 8.91 -7.22 9.46
N ASP A 30 8.06 -6.88 10.44
CA ASP A 30 8.35 -7.03 11.87
C ASP A 30 8.64 -8.50 12.26
N GLY A 31 8.04 -9.45 11.54
CA GLY A 31 8.30 -10.90 11.66
C GLY A 31 9.64 -11.36 11.06
N GLY A 32 10.46 -10.46 10.50
CA GLY A 32 11.75 -10.78 9.87
C GLY A 32 11.59 -11.46 8.51
N HIS A 33 10.57 -11.07 7.75
CA HIS A 33 10.36 -11.50 6.36
C HIS A 33 10.77 -10.41 5.37
N GLU A 34 11.07 -10.81 4.14
CA GLU A 34 11.31 -9.87 3.05
C GLU A 34 9.97 -9.56 2.39
N VAL A 35 9.56 -8.30 2.41
CA VAL A 35 8.23 -7.86 1.97
C VAL A 35 8.35 -6.76 0.92
N ALA A 36 7.55 -6.86 -0.14
CA ALA A 36 7.37 -5.79 -1.12
C ALA A 36 5.88 -5.53 -1.36
N VAL A 37 5.49 -4.25 -1.36
CA VAL A 37 4.14 -3.79 -1.67
C VAL A 37 4.10 -3.21 -3.08
N PHE A 38 3.15 -3.67 -3.88
CA PHE A 38 2.91 -3.20 -5.23
C PHE A 38 1.48 -2.67 -5.38
N PHE A 39 1.35 -1.51 -6.02
CA PHE A 39 0.06 -0.94 -6.37
C PHE A 39 -0.27 -1.26 -7.83
N ASP A 40 -1.48 -1.74 -8.07
CA ASP A 40 -1.97 -2.07 -9.41
C ASP A 40 -3.41 -1.62 -9.60
N GLY A 41 -3.85 -1.47 -10.86
CA GLY A 41 -5.20 -1.03 -11.20
C GLY A 41 -5.64 0.22 -10.45
N GLN A 42 -6.83 0.19 -9.84
CA GLN A 42 -7.36 1.31 -9.05
C GLN A 42 -6.58 1.58 -7.76
N GLY A 43 -5.76 0.62 -7.29
CA GLY A 43 -4.85 0.82 -6.15
C GLY A 43 -3.80 1.90 -6.42
N THR A 44 -3.49 2.19 -7.69
CA THR A 44 -2.55 3.26 -8.07
C THR A 44 -3.12 4.67 -7.96
N GLN A 45 -4.44 4.80 -7.79
CA GLN A 45 -5.16 6.07 -7.82
C GLN A 45 -5.32 6.72 -6.44
N TRP A 46 -4.85 6.04 -5.39
CA TRP A 46 -5.03 6.45 -4.00
C TRP A 46 -4.20 7.67 -3.57
N ILE A 47 -3.03 7.88 -4.18
CA ILE A 47 -2.08 8.90 -3.69
C ILE A 47 -2.70 10.31 -3.71
N PRO A 48 -3.38 10.77 -4.80
CA PRO A 48 -4.10 12.04 -4.81
C PRO A 48 -5.20 12.18 -3.75
N GLU A 49 -5.89 11.09 -3.39
CA GLU A 49 -6.99 11.15 -2.40
C GLU A 49 -6.47 11.16 -0.97
N LEU A 50 -5.34 10.49 -0.71
CA LEU A 50 -4.63 10.56 0.57
C LEU A 50 -4.09 11.96 0.87
N GLU A 51 -3.75 12.74 -0.16
CA GLU A 51 -3.35 14.15 0.00
C GLU A 51 -4.54 15.09 0.30
N GLY A 52 -5.77 14.66 -0.02
CA GLY A 52 -7.01 15.41 0.22
C GLY A 52 -7.70 15.08 1.55
N ASP A 53 -7.39 13.93 2.16
CA ASP A 53 -8.00 13.44 3.41
C ASP A 53 -6.93 12.99 4.42
N THR A 54 -6.47 13.94 5.22
CA THR A 54 -5.46 13.72 6.26
C THR A 54 -5.94 12.84 7.43
N ASP A 55 -7.25 12.60 7.54
CA ASP A 55 -7.84 11.77 8.60
C ASP A 55 -8.02 10.31 8.13
N SER A 56 -7.59 9.97 6.91
CA SER A 56 -7.67 8.62 6.37
C SER A 56 -6.81 7.63 7.15
N VAL A 57 -7.44 6.59 7.68
CA VAL A 57 -6.74 5.45 8.31
C VAL A 57 -5.72 4.80 7.34
N ALA A 58 -6.01 4.79 6.04
CA ALA A 58 -5.08 4.26 5.05
C ALA A 58 -3.80 5.12 4.90
N LEU A 59 -3.86 6.42 5.21
CA LEU A 59 -2.69 7.31 5.14
C LEU A 59 -1.64 6.95 6.18
N GLU A 60 -2.07 6.59 7.39
CA GLU A 60 -1.18 6.15 8.48
C GLU A 60 -0.37 4.94 8.04
N TYR A 61 -1.04 3.86 7.64
CA TYR A 61 -0.38 2.64 7.18
C TYR A 61 0.46 2.84 5.92
N TYR A 62 0.00 3.67 4.98
CA TYR A 62 0.79 3.98 3.77
C TYR A 62 2.09 4.70 4.13
N THR A 63 2.02 5.70 5.01
CA THR A 63 3.19 6.45 5.46
C THR A 63 4.18 5.55 6.17
N GLU A 64 3.69 4.63 7.00
CA GLU A 64 4.51 3.64 7.69
C GLU A 64 5.23 2.70 6.71
N VAL A 65 4.50 2.03 5.83
CA VAL A 65 5.06 1.10 4.82
C VAL A 65 6.06 1.81 3.91
N ARG A 66 5.77 3.07 3.54
CA ARG A 66 6.70 3.92 2.77
C ARG A 66 7.96 4.26 3.57
N GLY A 67 7.84 4.63 4.83
CA GLY A 67 8.96 4.95 5.72
C GLY A 67 9.88 3.76 5.97
N ARG A 68 9.32 2.55 6.03
CA ARG A 68 10.06 1.28 6.11
C ARG A 68 10.75 0.88 4.80
N GLY A 69 10.43 1.53 3.68
CA GLY A 69 11.01 1.21 2.37
C GLY A 69 10.44 -0.05 1.72
N LEU A 70 9.23 -0.48 2.11
CA LEU A 70 8.60 -1.71 1.62
C LEU A 70 7.91 -1.53 0.26
N ILE A 71 7.81 -0.30 -0.26
CA ILE A 71 7.15 0.00 -1.53
C ILE A 71 8.04 -0.50 -2.68
N GLY A 72 7.61 -1.59 -3.33
CA GLY A 72 8.30 -2.19 -4.47
C GLY A 72 7.98 -1.52 -5.80
N GLY A 73 6.84 -0.84 -5.91
CA GLY A 73 6.48 -0.04 -7.09
C GLY A 73 4.98 0.06 -7.34
N ALA A 74 4.64 0.65 -8.48
CA ALA A 74 3.27 0.77 -8.97
C ALA A 74 3.20 0.46 -10.48
N CYS A 75 2.05 -0.03 -10.94
CA CYS A 75 1.77 -0.21 -12.36
C CYS A 75 1.84 1.13 -13.11
N GLY A 76 2.89 1.36 -13.89
CA GLY A 76 3.08 2.63 -14.62
C GLY A 76 2.01 2.93 -15.68
N TYR A 77 1.37 1.89 -16.24
CA TYR A 77 0.21 2.08 -17.11
C TYR A 77 -1.01 2.57 -16.31
N CYS A 78 -1.22 2.00 -15.12
CA CYS A 78 -2.38 2.27 -14.27
C CYS A 78 -2.31 3.65 -13.61
N THR A 79 -1.10 4.15 -13.31
CA THR A 79 -0.88 5.51 -12.80
C THR A 79 -1.09 6.61 -13.84
N SER A 80 -1.34 6.25 -15.10
CA SER A 80 -1.54 7.20 -16.20
C SER A 80 -3.02 7.54 -16.45
N PHE A 81 -3.94 6.92 -15.70
CA PHE A 81 -5.37 7.22 -15.73
C PHE A 81 -5.75 8.24 -14.67
#